data_AF-A0AA48H846-F1
#
_entry.id   AF-A0AA48H846-F1
#
_cell.length_a   1.000
_cell.length_b   1.000
_cell.length_c   1.000
_cell.angle_alpha   90.00
_cell.angle_beta   90.00
_cell.angle_gamma   90.00
#
_symmetry.space_group_name_H-M   'P 1'
#
loop_
_entity.id
_entity.type
_entity.pdbx_description
1 polymer ?
#
loop_
_entity_poly.entity_id
_entity_poly.type
_entity_poly.pdbx_seq_one_letter_code
_entity_poly.pdbx_strand_id
1 'polypeptide(L)'
;MLKQASAALAIAVLAAAPAAAQLREAPLPQIFESYNDCFAATDSGAIDVASLTSLGWARATMSDGDGNPIEGGPIIFGHAERSPIIILSALEGNGVCMVNARIESFDVMKQFTDAFGGRLPAPDDEGKITFRAQGHIVQIAPAGTMEKPSLRLVVGTKAETN
;
A
#
# COMPACT_ATOMS: atom_id res chain seq x y z
N MET A 1 -8.83 70.25 -18.18
CA MET A 1 -8.55 68.94 -18.79
C MET A 1 -8.18 67.96 -17.68
N LEU A 2 -9.14 67.15 -17.22
CA LEU A 2 -8.94 66.12 -16.19
C LEU A 2 -8.31 64.88 -16.85
N LYS A 3 -7.14 64.44 -16.36
CA LYS A 3 -6.55 63.15 -16.74
C LYS A 3 -6.99 62.10 -15.72
N GLN A 4 -7.89 61.20 -16.14
CA GLN A 4 -8.28 60.02 -15.38
C GLN A 4 -7.29 58.88 -15.57
N ALA A 5 -6.94 58.28 -14.43
CA ALA A 5 -6.79 56.87 -14.07
C ALA A 5 -6.27 55.84 -15.10
N SER A 6 -5.34 55.00 -14.62
CA SER A 6 -5.52 53.53 -14.59
C SER A 6 -4.54 52.91 -13.60
N ALA A 7 -5.04 52.45 -12.45
CA ALA A 7 -4.33 51.52 -11.57
C ALA A 7 -4.63 50.09 -12.05
N ALA A 8 -3.61 49.35 -12.47
CA ALA A 8 -3.74 47.95 -12.85
C ALA A 8 -3.59 47.06 -11.61
N LEU A 9 -4.69 46.39 -11.23
CA LEU A 9 -4.74 45.39 -10.18
C LEU A 9 -4.22 44.06 -10.77
N ALA A 10 -3.02 43.62 -10.38
CA ALA A 10 -2.49 42.32 -10.78
C ALA A 10 -3.08 41.23 -9.88
N ILE A 11 -3.94 40.38 -10.44
CA ILE A 11 -4.47 39.19 -9.77
C ILE A 11 -3.40 38.10 -9.86
N ALA A 12 -2.78 37.77 -8.73
CA ALA A 12 -1.90 36.61 -8.61
C ALA A 12 -2.73 35.32 -8.65
N VAL A 13 -2.72 34.62 -9.78
CA VAL A 13 -3.31 33.29 -9.91
C VAL A 13 -2.37 32.30 -9.21
N LEU A 14 -2.70 31.91 -7.98
CA LEU A 14 -2.06 30.78 -7.31
C LEU A 14 -2.43 29.50 -8.07
N ALA A 15 -1.51 29.01 -8.90
CA ALA A 15 -1.61 27.69 -9.49
C ALA A 15 -1.54 26.65 -8.36
N ALA A 16 -2.67 26.04 -8.00
CA ALA A 16 -2.69 24.85 -7.17
C ALA A 16 -1.93 23.75 -7.92
N ALA A 17 -0.77 23.33 -7.41
CA ALA A 17 -0.10 22.14 -7.91
C ALA A 17 -1.07 20.94 -7.79
N PRO A 18 -1.12 20.05 -8.79
CA PRO A 18 -2.03 18.91 -8.73
C PRO A 18 -1.64 18.02 -7.56
N ALA A 19 -2.56 17.82 -6.61
CA ALA A 19 -2.42 16.92 -5.46
C ALA A 19 -2.45 15.42 -5.85
N ALA A 20 -2.11 15.09 -7.11
CA ALA A 20 -2.45 13.81 -7.75
C ALA A 20 -1.48 12.66 -7.47
N ALA A 21 -0.48 12.82 -6.60
CA ALA A 21 0.51 11.78 -6.31
C ALA A 21 0.49 11.26 -4.86
N GLN A 22 -0.52 11.63 -4.06
CA GLN A 22 -0.63 11.14 -2.69
C GLN A 22 -1.49 9.87 -2.65
N LEU A 23 -0.98 8.83 -1.98
CA LEU A 23 -1.76 7.62 -1.71
C LEU A 23 -3.06 8.03 -1.00
N ARG A 24 -4.19 7.58 -1.54
CA ARG A 24 -5.50 7.80 -0.93
C ARG A 24 -5.60 6.97 0.35
N GLU A 25 -6.38 7.47 1.31
CA GLU A 25 -6.76 6.67 2.47
C GLU A 25 -7.49 5.39 2.01
N ALA A 26 -7.12 4.27 2.63
CA ALA A 26 -7.72 2.98 2.43
C ALA A 26 -8.76 2.71 3.52
N PRO A 27 -10.04 2.56 3.18
CA PRO A 27 -11.03 2.13 4.16
C PRO A 27 -10.76 0.69 4.58
N LEU A 28 -11.09 0.36 5.83
CA LEU A 28 -10.80 -0.93 6.46
C LEU A 28 -11.19 -2.16 5.60
N PRO A 29 -12.35 -2.21 4.91
CA PRO A 29 -12.70 -3.34 4.04
C PRO A 29 -11.67 -3.58 2.92
N GLN A 30 -11.15 -2.52 2.29
CA GLN A 30 -10.14 -2.65 1.23
C GLN A 30 -8.81 -3.17 1.76
N ILE A 31 -8.48 -2.86 3.02
CA ILE A 31 -7.28 -3.39 3.69
C ILE A 31 -7.43 -4.91 3.87
N PHE A 32 -8.58 -5.39 4.36
CA PHE A 32 -8.85 -6.84 4.50
C PHE A 32 -8.86 -7.55 3.15
N GLU A 33 -9.49 -6.97 2.13
CA GLU A 33 -9.50 -7.55 0.78
C GLU A 33 -8.07 -7.66 0.22
N SER A 34 -7.28 -6.58 0.28
CA SER A 34 -5.89 -6.60 -0.22
C SER A 34 -4.99 -7.55 0.57
N TYR A 35 -5.23 -7.70 1.87
CA TYR A 35 -4.55 -8.68 2.72
C TYR A 35 -4.86 -10.11 2.26
N ASN A 36 -6.12 -10.42 1.97
CA ASN A 36 -6.53 -11.74 1.47
C ASN A 36 -6.00 -12.01 0.06
N ASP A 37 -5.91 -10.99 -0.80
CA ASP A 37 -5.30 -11.11 -2.12
C ASP A 37 -3.82 -11.49 -2.00
N CYS A 38 -3.11 -10.98 -0.99
CA CYS A 38 -1.74 -11.41 -0.72
C CYS A 38 -1.64 -12.88 -0.26
N PHE A 39 -2.63 -13.44 0.43
CA PHE A 39 -2.68 -14.89 0.68
C PHE A 39 -2.83 -15.66 -0.63
N ALA A 40 -3.78 -15.25 -1.48
CA ALA A 40 -3.98 -15.90 -2.78
C ALA A 40 -2.72 -15.86 -3.66
N ALA A 41 -1.97 -14.76 -3.62
CA ALA A 41 -0.73 -14.58 -4.39
C ALA A 41 0.47 -15.36 -3.84
N THR A 42 0.37 -15.93 -2.64
CA THR A 42 1.49 -16.60 -1.94
C THR A 42 1.17 -18.06 -1.58
N ASP A 43 -0.01 -18.55 -1.98
CA ASP A 43 -0.60 -19.80 -1.52
C ASP A 43 0.13 -21.04 -2.07
N SER A 44 0.68 -20.95 -3.27
CA SER A 44 1.34 -22.05 -3.99
C SER A 44 2.75 -22.37 -3.48
N GLY A 45 3.23 -21.66 -2.45
CA GLY A 45 4.63 -21.71 -2.01
C GLY A 45 5.56 -20.82 -2.86
N ALA A 46 5.04 -20.18 -3.91
CA ALA A 46 5.74 -19.18 -4.70
C ALA A 46 4.86 -17.93 -4.89
N ILE A 47 5.48 -16.81 -5.29
CA ILE A 47 4.74 -15.63 -5.73
C ILE A 47 4.03 -15.93 -7.05
N ASP A 48 2.71 -15.73 -7.06
CA ASP A 48 1.85 -15.85 -8.22
C ASP A 48 1.28 -14.48 -8.62
N VAL A 49 1.96 -13.82 -9.57
CA VAL A 49 1.52 -12.54 -10.14
C VAL A 49 0.23 -12.67 -10.94
N ALA A 50 -0.04 -13.84 -11.55
CA ALA A 50 -1.25 -14.05 -12.33
C ALA A 50 -2.50 -14.05 -11.41
N SER A 51 -2.37 -14.60 -10.20
CA SER A 51 -3.39 -14.52 -9.16
C SER A 51 -3.78 -13.06 -8.85
N LEU A 52 -2.81 -12.18 -8.57
CA LEU A 52 -3.07 -10.74 -8.36
C LEU A 52 -3.71 -10.07 -9.58
N THR A 53 -3.22 -10.37 -10.77
CA THR A 53 -3.76 -9.81 -12.02
C THR A 53 -5.23 -10.19 -12.21
N SER A 54 -5.59 -11.44 -11.91
CA SER A 54 -6.98 -11.93 -11.99
C SER A 54 -7.92 -11.25 -10.99
N LEU A 55 -7.36 -10.73 -9.88
CA LEU A 55 -8.06 -9.99 -8.83
C LEU A 55 -8.11 -8.48 -9.11
N GLY A 56 -7.70 -8.02 -10.30
CA GLY A 56 -7.80 -6.62 -10.72
C GLY A 56 -6.58 -5.76 -10.39
N TRP A 57 -5.49 -6.36 -9.90
CA TRP A 57 -4.24 -5.63 -9.66
C TRP A 57 -3.45 -5.43 -10.95
N ALA A 58 -2.93 -4.23 -11.15
CA ALA A 58 -2.11 -3.86 -12.30
C ALA A 58 -0.71 -3.45 -11.86
N ARG A 59 0.32 -4.01 -12.50
CA ARG A 59 1.71 -3.64 -12.23
C ARG A 59 1.98 -2.20 -12.65
N ALA A 60 2.55 -1.41 -11.75
CA ALA A 60 3.06 -0.09 -12.06
C ALA A 60 4.31 -0.19 -12.95
N THR A 61 4.38 0.70 -13.95
CA THR A 61 5.60 0.89 -14.74
C THR A 61 6.35 2.10 -14.19
N MET A 62 7.64 1.93 -13.92
CA MET A 62 8.50 3.03 -13.49
C MET A 62 9.30 3.53 -14.69
N SER A 63 9.32 4.84 -14.86
CA SER A 63 10.12 5.51 -15.89
C SER A 63 10.97 6.61 -15.26
N ASP A 64 12.12 6.90 -15.85
CA ASP A 64 12.94 8.05 -15.50
C ASP A 64 12.31 9.37 -15.98
N GLY A 65 13.00 10.49 -15.74
CA GLY A 65 12.53 11.82 -16.14
C GLY A 65 12.39 12.00 -17.66
N ASP A 66 13.01 11.14 -18.45
CA ASP A 66 12.99 11.13 -19.92
C ASP A 66 12.00 10.09 -20.48
N GLY A 67 11.31 9.36 -19.61
CA GLY A 67 10.31 8.35 -19.97
C GLY A 67 10.88 6.95 -20.21
N ASN A 68 12.19 6.73 -20.05
CA ASN A 68 12.78 5.41 -20.22
C ASN A 68 12.39 4.49 -19.05
N PRO A 69 12.03 3.22 -19.30
CA PRO A 69 11.73 2.28 -18.23
C PRO A 69 12.92 2.11 -17.27
N ILE A 70 12.64 2.13 -15.96
CA ILE A 70 13.63 1.83 -14.93
C ILE A 70 13.60 0.33 -14.67
N GLU A 71 14.66 -0.38 -15.07
CA GLU A 71 14.85 -1.78 -14.74
C GLU A 71 15.27 -1.96 -13.26
N GLY A 72 14.89 -3.09 -12.66
CA GLY A 72 15.26 -3.42 -11.27
C GLY A 72 14.57 -2.58 -10.18
N GLY A 73 13.61 -1.73 -10.55
CA GLY A 73 12.77 -1.00 -9.59
C GLY A 73 11.87 -1.93 -8.76
N PRO A 74 11.28 -1.42 -7.66
CA PRO A 74 10.35 -2.17 -6.83
C PRO A 74 9.16 -2.69 -7.67
N ILE A 75 8.73 -3.91 -7.38
CA ILE A 75 7.58 -4.52 -8.03
C ILE A 75 6.31 -4.04 -7.31
N ILE A 76 5.69 -3.00 -7.86
CA ILE A 76 4.51 -2.36 -7.28
C ILE A 76 3.27 -2.69 -8.11
N PHE A 77 2.17 -2.98 -7.44
CA PHE A 77 0.85 -3.18 -8.01
C PHE A 77 -0.14 -2.18 -7.42
N GLY A 78 -0.94 -1.55 -8.29
CA GLY A 78 -2.08 -0.73 -7.92
C GLY A 78 -3.39 -1.38 -8.32
N HIS A 79 -4.50 -0.89 -7.76
CA HIS A 79 -5.84 -1.34 -8.09
C HIS A 79 -6.70 -0.14 -8.50
N ALA A 80 -7.57 -0.28 -9.50
CA ALA A 80 -8.39 0.83 -9.98
C ALA A 80 -9.39 1.31 -8.91
N GLU A 81 -9.96 0.37 -8.16
CA GLU A 81 -11.05 0.65 -7.21
C GLU A 81 -10.59 0.70 -5.74
N ARG A 82 -9.37 0.23 -5.45
CA ARG A 82 -8.86 0.10 -4.08
C ARG A 82 -7.67 1.02 -3.86
N SER A 83 -7.58 1.60 -2.67
CA SER A 83 -6.53 2.54 -2.30
C SER A 83 -5.20 1.90 -1.87
N PRO A 84 -5.16 0.72 -1.21
CA PRO A 84 -3.90 0.07 -0.89
C PRO A 84 -3.08 -0.24 -2.15
N ILE A 85 -1.76 -0.29 -1.98
CA ILE A 85 -0.84 -0.81 -2.99
C ILE A 85 -0.25 -2.14 -2.51
N ILE A 86 0.08 -3.01 -3.46
CA ILE A 86 0.83 -4.23 -3.20
C ILE A 86 2.27 -4.06 -3.68
N ILE A 87 3.22 -4.53 -2.88
CA ILE A 87 4.64 -4.59 -3.24
C ILE A 87 5.08 -6.04 -3.11
N LEU A 88 5.73 -6.58 -4.15
CA LEU A 88 6.28 -7.92 -4.13
C LEU A 88 7.80 -7.87 -4.00
N SER A 89 8.39 -8.84 -3.29
CA SER A 89 9.85 -9.00 -3.23
C SER A 89 10.44 -9.64 -4.49
N ALA A 90 9.62 -10.39 -5.25
CA ALA A 90 10.02 -11.10 -6.46
C ALA A 90 8.80 -11.26 -7.39
N LEU A 91 9.02 -11.59 -8.66
CA LEU A 91 7.95 -11.92 -9.62
C LEU A 91 7.60 -13.42 -9.62
N GLU A 92 8.50 -14.25 -9.10
CA GLU A 92 8.37 -15.70 -9.06
C GLU A 92 9.20 -16.28 -7.89
N GLY A 93 8.93 -17.54 -7.53
CA GLY A 93 9.64 -18.25 -6.46
C GLY A 93 9.27 -17.76 -5.05
N ASN A 94 10.12 -18.09 -4.08
CA ASN A 94 9.91 -17.71 -2.68
C ASN A 94 9.99 -16.19 -2.49
N GLY A 95 9.10 -15.64 -1.66
CA GLY A 95 9.06 -14.19 -1.45
C GLY A 95 8.02 -13.74 -0.45
N VAL A 96 7.72 -12.45 -0.48
CA VAL A 96 6.65 -11.82 0.29
C VAL A 96 5.76 -10.96 -0.59
N CYS A 97 4.47 -10.99 -0.29
CA CYS A 97 3.48 -10.03 -0.75
C CYS A 97 3.22 -9.02 0.37
N MET A 98 3.42 -7.73 0.11
CA MET A 98 3.28 -6.67 1.09
C MET A 98 2.16 -5.72 0.69
N VAL A 99 1.16 -5.54 1.55
CA VAL A 99 0.17 -4.48 1.41
C VAL A 99 0.67 -3.25 2.15
N ASN A 100 0.71 -2.11 1.46
CA ASN A 100 0.87 -0.80 2.10
C ASN A 100 -0.41 0.00 1.92
N ALA A 101 -1.02 0.40 3.03
CA ALA A 101 -2.27 1.13 3.07
C ALA A 101 -2.09 2.41 3.88
N ARG A 102 -2.35 3.57 3.27
CA ARG A 102 -2.50 4.81 4.05
C ARG A 102 -3.82 4.72 4.82
N ILE A 103 -3.79 5.03 6.11
CA ILE A 103 -4.98 4.98 6.98
C ILE A 103 -5.29 6.37 7.51
N GLU A 104 -6.51 6.60 7.98
CA GLU A 104 -6.91 7.89 8.56
C GLU A 104 -6.22 8.14 9.91
N SER A 105 -6.02 7.08 10.70
CA SER A 105 -5.38 7.11 12.01
C SER A 105 -4.89 5.70 12.39
N PHE A 106 -4.02 5.61 13.39
CA PHE A 106 -3.59 4.30 13.93
C PHE A 106 -4.73 3.52 14.61
N ASP A 107 -5.90 4.12 14.87
CA ASP A 107 -7.07 3.39 15.36
C ASP A 107 -7.58 2.39 14.31
N VAL A 108 -7.40 2.65 13.02
CA VAL A 108 -7.74 1.67 11.95
C VAL A 108 -6.89 0.41 12.07
N MET A 109 -5.61 0.53 12.40
CA MET A 109 -4.76 -0.63 12.67
C MET A 109 -5.30 -1.41 13.86
N LYS A 110 -5.70 -0.71 14.94
CA LYS A 110 -6.32 -1.36 16.10
C LYS A 110 -7.59 -2.12 15.69
N GLN A 111 -8.50 -1.51 14.93
CA GLN A 111 -9.71 -2.16 14.43
C GLN A 111 -9.40 -3.38 13.57
N PHE A 112 -8.40 -3.28 12.68
CA PHE A 112 -7.93 -4.40 11.87
C PHE A 112 -7.45 -5.56 12.76
N THR A 113 -6.63 -5.28 13.78
CA THR A 113 -6.12 -6.31 14.69
C THR A 113 -7.20 -6.89 15.63
N ASP A 114 -8.16 -6.08 16.06
CA ASP A 114 -9.26 -6.51 16.94
C ASP A 114 -10.18 -7.53 16.24
N ALA A 115 -10.31 -7.45 14.91
CA ALA A 115 -11.08 -8.41 14.11
C ALA A 115 -10.54 -9.85 14.20
N PHE A 116 -9.30 -10.05 14.65
CA PHE A 116 -8.72 -11.37 14.91
C PHE A 116 -9.17 -11.95 16.26
N GLY A 117 -10.01 -11.25 17.04
CA GLY A 117 -10.64 -11.76 18.25
C GLY A 117 -9.66 -12.10 19.38
N GLY A 118 -8.56 -11.34 19.50
CA GLY A 118 -7.53 -11.55 20.53
C GLY A 118 -6.60 -12.75 20.29
N ARG A 119 -6.61 -13.33 19.08
CA ARG A 119 -5.76 -14.47 18.71
C ARG A 119 -4.34 -14.10 18.26
N LEU A 120 -4.06 -12.81 18.15
CA LEU A 120 -2.76 -12.31 17.74
C LEU A 120 -1.79 -12.29 18.94
N PRO A 121 -0.50 -12.57 18.72
CA PRO A 121 0.51 -12.36 19.76
C PRO A 121 0.63 -10.87 20.10
N ALA A 122 1.27 -10.59 21.24
CA ALA A 122 1.60 -9.22 21.61
C ALA A 122 2.54 -8.59 20.55
N PRO A 123 2.40 -7.29 20.27
CA PRO A 123 3.35 -6.57 19.42
C PRO A 123 4.73 -6.52 20.08
N ASP A 124 5.78 -6.40 19.25
CA ASP A 124 7.14 -6.10 19.71
C ASP A 124 7.33 -4.63 20.09
N ASP A 125 8.56 -4.24 20.46
CA ASP A 125 8.91 -2.87 20.87
C ASP A 125 8.69 -1.82 19.76
N GLU A 126 8.58 -2.25 18.50
CA GLU A 126 8.27 -1.40 17.34
C GLU A 126 6.79 -1.44 16.96
N GLY A 127 5.95 -2.12 17.74
CA GLY A 127 4.52 -2.28 17.47
C GLY A 127 4.20 -3.35 16.42
N LYS A 128 5.16 -4.16 15.99
CA LYS A 128 4.95 -5.19 14.95
C LYS A 128 4.38 -6.45 15.57
N ILE A 129 3.40 -7.05 14.91
CA ILE A 129 2.81 -8.33 15.28
C ILE A 129 3.21 -9.33 14.21
N THR A 130 4.00 -10.35 14.58
CA THR A 130 4.42 -11.43 13.67
C THR A 130 3.85 -12.76 14.13
N PHE A 131 3.21 -13.51 13.23
CA PHE A 131 2.55 -14.78 13.55
C PHE A 131 2.50 -15.72 12.35
N ARG A 132 2.05 -16.95 12.57
CA ARG A 132 1.76 -17.91 11.49
C ARG A 132 0.26 -18.01 11.25
N ALA A 133 -0.15 -17.97 9.99
CA ALA A 133 -1.53 -18.21 9.58
C ALA A 133 -1.55 -18.96 8.25
N GLN A 134 -2.34 -20.04 8.18
CA GLN A 134 -2.54 -20.83 6.94
C GLN A 134 -1.23 -21.32 6.28
N GLY A 135 -0.16 -21.54 7.05
CA GLY A 135 1.15 -21.93 6.53
C GLY A 135 2.07 -20.78 6.13
N HIS A 136 1.60 -19.53 6.23
CA HIS A 136 2.37 -18.32 5.93
C HIS A 136 2.98 -17.72 7.19
N ILE A 137 4.13 -17.06 7.05
CA ILE A 137 4.58 -16.03 8.00
C ILE A 137 3.83 -14.75 7.67
N VAL A 138 3.17 -14.17 8.66
CA VAL A 138 2.45 -12.91 8.54
C VAL A 138 3.05 -11.88 9.47
N GLN A 139 3.18 -10.63 8.99
CA GLN A 139 3.51 -9.48 9.82
C GLN A 139 2.48 -8.37 9.62
N ILE A 140 2.04 -7.77 10.71
CA ILE A 140 1.26 -6.54 10.77
C ILE A 140 2.14 -5.50 11.45
N ALA A 141 2.36 -4.35 10.82
CA ALA A 141 3.22 -3.32 11.37
C ALA A 141 2.63 -1.92 11.16
N PRO A 142 2.74 -1.02 12.15
CA PRO A 142 2.51 0.39 11.90
C PRO A 142 3.56 0.90 10.90
N ALA A 143 3.17 1.85 10.07
CA ALA A 143 4.04 2.51 9.10
C ALA A 143 3.67 3.98 8.98
N GLY A 144 4.50 4.76 8.29
CA GLY A 144 4.27 6.20 8.11
C GLY A 144 4.55 7.03 9.36
N THR A 145 3.97 8.24 9.42
CA THR A 145 4.11 9.19 10.54
C THR A 145 2.76 9.47 11.19
N MET A 146 2.74 10.23 12.29
CA MET A 146 1.49 10.65 12.92
C MET A 146 0.62 11.50 11.98
N GLU A 147 1.20 12.35 11.12
CA GLU A 147 0.41 13.13 10.16
C GLU A 147 0.00 12.33 8.91
N LYS A 148 0.73 11.26 8.59
CA LYS A 148 0.47 10.39 7.44
C LYS A 148 0.56 8.92 7.87
N PRO A 149 -0.38 8.45 8.71
CA PRO A 149 -0.31 7.11 9.26
C PRO A 149 -0.54 6.08 8.16
N SER A 150 0.08 4.93 8.30
CA SER A 150 -0.04 3.82 7.36
C SER A 150 0.02 2.48 8.08
N LEU A 151 -0.50 1.46 7.42
CA LEU A 151 -0.46 0.08 7.84
C LEU A 151 0.31 -0.73 6.80
N ARG A 152 1.29 -1.51 7.26
CA ARG A 152 2.01 -2.47 6.43
C ARG A 152 1.63 -3.88 6.85
N LEU A 153 1.17 -4.66 5.89
CA LEU A 153 0.87 -6.08 6.06
C LEU A 153 1.82 -6.87 5.18
N VAL A 154 2.39 -7.95 5.70
CA VAL A 154 3.31 -8.82 4.95
C VAL A 154 2.78 -10.24 5.06
N VAL A 155 2.69 -10.92 3.92
CA VAL A 155 2.37 -12.35 3.82
C VAL A 155 3.51 -13.00 3.05
N GLY A 156 4.26 -13.90 3.69
CA GLY A 156 5.28 -14.70 3.03
C GLY A 156 4.67 -15.84 2.21
N THR A 157 5.40 -16.33 1.21
CA THR A 157 5.06 -17.61 0.56
C THR A 157 4.95 -18.73 1.60
N LYS A 158 4.02 -19.67 1.38
CA LYS A 158 3.88 -20.81 2.29
C LYS A 158 5.22 -21.52 2.45
N ALA A 159 5.61 -21.76 3.69
CA ALA A 159 6.73 -22.66 3.96
C ALA A 159 6.21 -24.10 3.85
N GLU A 160 6.95 -24.96 3.15
CA GLU A 160 6.75 -26.41 3.23
C GLU A 160 6.79 -26.81 4.71
N THR A 161 5.68 -27.34 5.24
CA THR A 161 5.65 -27.97 6.55
C THR A 161 6.32 -29.33 6.43
N ASN A 162 7.61 -29.41 6.77
CA ASN A 162 8.27 -30.67 7.06
C ASN A 162 7.75 -31.28 8.36
#